data_AF-A0A330M3B5-F1
#
_entry.id   AF-A0A330M3B5-F1
#
_cell.length_a   1.000
_cell.length_b   1.000
_cell.length_c   1.000
_cell.angle_alpha   90.00
_cell.angle_beta   90.00
_cell.angle_gamma   90.00
#
_symmetry.space_group_name_H-M   'P 1'
#
loop_
_entity.id
_entity.type
_entity.pdbx_description
1 polymer ?
#
loop_
_entity_poly.entity_id
_entity_poly.type
_entity_poly.pdbx_seq_one_letter_code
_entity_poly.pdbx_strand_id
1 'polypeptide(L)'
;MKDLLPDLFDYFNNELVLLTTQYQQYGKRTIFWGELVTIKCFEDNSKVKEILKTEGKGKVLFVDGGASMNRALLGDLIALSAVENGWEGIVSET
;
A
#
# COMPACT_ATOMS: atom_id res chain seq x y z
N MET A 1 8.81 -10.48 -16.03
CA MET A 1 8.41 -9.44 -15.06
C MET A 1 8.24 -8.16 -15.87
N LYS A 2 7.07 -7.52 -15.88
CA LYS A 2 6.93 -6.23 -16.57
C LYS A 2 7.51 -5.18 -15.63
N ASP A 3 8.62 -4.55 -15.98
CA ASP A 3 9.20 -3.51 -15.15
C ASP A 3 8.56 -2.17 -15.54
N LEU A 4 7.44 -1.83 -14.90
CA LEU A 4 6.60 -0.70 -15.33
C LEU A 4 7.16 0.66 -14.87
N LEU A 5 7.90 0.68 -13.76
CA LEU A 5 8.35 1.93 -13.16
C LEU A 5 9.41 2.65 -14.04
N PRO A 6 10.44 1.96 -14.58
CA PRO A 6 11.39 2.59 -15.50
C PRO A 6 10.68 3.19 -16.72
N ASP A 7 9.80 2.43 -17.37
CA ASP A 7 9.03 2.91 -18.53
C ASP A 7 8.23 4.18 -18.18
N LEU A 8 7.58 4.23 -17.01
CA LEU A 8 6.83 5.41 -16.57
C LEU A 8 7.73 6.64 -16.39
N PHE A 9 8.93 6.48 -15.83
CA PHE A 9 9.88 7.58 -15.69
C PHE A 9 10.43 8.06 -17.02
N ASP A 10 10.57 7.19 -18.03
CA ASP A 10 10.96 7.61 -19.38
C ASP A 10 9.94 8.58 -20.00
N TYR A 11 8.64 8.36 -19.76
CA TYR A 11 7.56 9.19 -20.35
C TYR A 11 7.10 10.37 -19.47
N PHE A 12 7.20 10.27 -18.15
CA PHE A 12 6.55 11.21 -17.21
C PHE A 12 7.51 11.78 -16.14
N ASN A 13 8.81 11.89 -16.44
CA ASN A 13 9.84 12.29 -15.46
C ASN A 13 9.56 13.58 -14.66
N ASN A 14 8.81 14.54 -15.21
CA ASN A 14 8.48 15.80 -14.55
C ASN A 14 7.18 15.74 -13.73
N GLU A 15 6.42 14.67 -13.86
CA GLU A 15 5.13 14.45 -13.18
C GLU A 15 5.21 13.40 -12.07
N LEU A 16 6.30 12.61 -12.07
CA LEU A 16 6.51 11.52 -11.13
C LEU A 16 7.51 11.89 -10.03
N VAL A 17 7.21 11.42 -8.82
CA VAL A 17 8.11 11.48 -7.68
C VAL A 17 8.43 10.05 -7.26
N LEU A 18 9.72 9.74 -7.17
CA LEU A 18 10.19 8.44 -6.68
C LEU A 18 10.19 8.44 -5.14
N LEU A 19 9.53 7.45 -4.54
CA LEU A 19 9.71 7.17 -3.12
C LEU A 19 11.06 6.46 -2.91
N THR A 20 11.97 7.11 -2.17
CA THR A 20 13.32 6.57 -1.91
C THR A 20 13.37 5.54 -0.79
N THR A 21 12.30 5.44 0.00
CA THR A 21 12.17 4.47 1.09
C THR A 21 12.20 3.04 0.54
N GLN A 22 13.00 2.20 1.16
CA GLN A 22 13.08 0.78 0.80
C GLN A 22 11.97 0.01 1.49
N TYR A 23 11.09 -0.63 0.70
CA TYR A 23 10.02 -1.48 1.21
C TYR A 23 10.33 -2.96 0.97
N GLN A 24 9.85 -3.82 1.86
CA GLN A 24 9.89 -5.27 1.68
C GLN A 24 8.59 -5.74 0.99
N GLN A 25 8.72 -6.64 0.03
CA GLN A 25 7.56 -7.23 -0.67
C GLN A 25 7.10 -8.50 0.05
N TYR A 26 5.90 -8.45 0.62
CA TYR A 26 5.30 -9.61 1.32
C TYR A 26 4.18 -10.29 0.51
N GLY A 27 3.50 -9.54 -0.37
CA GLY A 27 2.37 -10.05 -1.15
C GLY A 27 2.80 -10.87 -2.37
N LYS A 28 1.93 -11.77 -2.84
CA LYS A 28 2.15 -12.55 -4.07
C LYS A 28 2.17 -11.69 -5.33
N ARG A 29 1.41 -10.58 -5.35
CA ARG A 29 1.41 -9.60 -6.43
C ARG A 29 2.50 -8.57 -6.16
N THR A 30 3.61 -8.67 -6.89
CA THR A 30 4.79 -7.80 -6.73
C THR A 30 4.66 -6.46 -7.47
N ILE A 31 3.65 -6.32 -8.33
CA ILE A 31 3.40 -5.11 -9.12
C ILE A 31 1.93 -4.76 -9.05
N PHE A 32 1.63 -3.57 -8.52
CA PHE A 32 0.28 -3.04 -8.37
C PHE A 32 0.32 -1.51 -8.48
N TRP A 33 -0.84 -0.91 -8.77
CA TRP A 33 -1.02 0.52 -8.92
C TRP A 33 -2.50 0.86 -8.69
N GLY A 34 -2.79 2.13 -8.41
CA GLY A 34 -4.15 2.61 -8.20
C GLY A 34 -4.16 4.01 -7.60
N GLU A 35 -5.37 4.56 -7.43
CA GLU A 35 -5.59 5.80 -6.69
C GLU A 35 -5.11 5.63 -5.24
N LEU A 36 -4.34 6.60 -4.75
CA LEU A 36 -3.76 6.55 -3.41
C LEU A 36 -4.82 6.92 -2.36
N VAL A 37 -5.04 6.04 -1.39
CA VAL A 37 -5.78 6.31 -0.16
C VAL A 37 -4.80 6.31 1.00
N THR A 38 -4.86 7.29 1.89
CA THR A 38 -3.89 7.42 2.98
C THR A 38 -4.54 7.27 4.35
N ILE A 39 -3.81 6.65 5.28
CA ILE A 39 -4.13 6.62 6.71
C ILE A 39 -2.87 6.98 7.47
N LYS A 40 -3.01 7.84 8.47
CA LYS A 40 -2.01 8.03 9.51
C LYS A 40 -2.52 7.44 10.82
N CYS A 41 -1.74 6.56 11.43
CA CYS A 41 -2.03 5.93 12.70
C CYS A 41 -0.72 5.64 13.45
N PHE A 42 -0.81 5.32 14.74
CA PHE A 42 0.35 4.96 15.56
C PHE A 42 -0.02 3.76 16.41
N GLU A 43 0.62 2.61 16.13
CA GLU A 43 0.45 1.37 16.91
C GLU A 43 -1.01 0.84 17.03
N ASP A 44 -1.92 1.34 16.19
CA ASP A 44 -3.33 0.98 16.13
C ASP A 44 -3.81 0.82 14.68
N ASN A 45 -4.33 -0.36 14.34
CA ASN A 45 -4.82 -0.69 13.01
C ASN A 45 -6.35 -0.67 12.86
N SER A 46 -7.09 -0.10 13.82
CA SER A 46 -8.55 -0.05 13.78
C SER A 46 -9.07 0.66 12.53
N LYS A 47 -8.50 1.84 12.19
CA LYS A 47 -8.84 2.56 10.95
C LYS A 47 -8.43 1.83 9.68
N VAL A 48 -7.30 1.11 9.73
CA VAL A 48 -6.83 0.28 8.61
C VAL A 48 -7.86 -0.82 8.31
N LYS A 49 -8.35 -1.51 9.33
CA LYS A 49 -9.41 -2.52 9.22
C LYS A 49 -10.72 -1.95 8.69
N GLU A 50 -11.10 -0.75 9.12
CA GLU A 50 -12.34 -0.10 8.67
C GLU A 50 -12.27 0.25 7.18
N ILE A 51 -11.16 0.85 6.73
CA ILE A 51 -11.00 1.28 5.34
C ILE A 51 -10.87 0.10 4.39
N LEU A 52 -10.18 -0.97 4.78
CA LEU A 52 -10.04 -2.18 3.95
C LEU A 52 -11.34 -3.00 3.81
N LYS A 53 -12.42 -2.63 4.51
CA LYS A 53 -13.78 -3.16 4.31
C LYS A 53 -14.60 -2.35 3.30
N THR A 54 -14.03 -1.27 2.75
CA THR A 54 -14.67 -0.43 1.74
C THR A 54 -14.19 -0.81 0.34
N GLU A 55 -14.93 -0.39 -0.70
CA GLU A 55 -14.61 -0.63 -2.11
C GLU A 55 -13.20 -0.12 -2.48
N GLY A 56 -12.32 -1.08 -2.78
CA GLY A 56 -10.90 -0.89 -3.03
C GLY A 56 -10.49 -1.01 -4.48
N LYS A 57 -11.42 -1.34 -5.40
CA LYS A 57 -11.07 -1.54 -6.81
C LYS A 57 -10.36 -0.31 -7.39
N GLY A 58 -9.18 -0.53 -7.98
CA GLY A 58 -8.37 0.54 -8.55
C GLY A 58 -7.70 1.44 -7.52
N LYS A 59 -7.66 1.07 -6.23
CA LYS A 59 -7.06 1.86 -5.14
C LYS A 59 -5.93 1.12 -4.45
N VAL A 60 -4.96 1.90 -3.96
CA VAL A 60 -3.83 1.45 -3.13
C VAL A 60 -3.89 2.17 -1.79
N LEU A 61 -3.85 1.41 -0.70
CA LEU A 61 -3.79 1.98 0.65
C LEU A 61 -2.33 2.24 1.05
N PHE A 62 -2.02 3.47 1.48
CA PHE A 62 -0.76 3.81 2.12
C PHE A 62 -0.99 4.10 3.60
N VAL A 63 -0.33 3.32 4.46
CA VAL A 63 -0.43 3.43 5.92
C VAL A 63 0.85 4.06 6.46
N ASP A 64 0.75 5.29 6.95
CA ASP A 64 1.77 5.92 7.80
C ASP A 64 1.55 5.44 9.24
N GLY A 65 2.40 4.51 9.68
CA GLY A 65 2.45 3.95 11.03
C GLY A 65 3.44 4.65 11.96
N GLY A 66 4.07 5.74 11.51
CA GLY A 66 5.13 6.44 12.24
C GLY A 66 6.44 5.67 12.35
N ALA A 67 6.69 4.70 11.45
CA ALA A 67 7.89 3.84 11.47
C ALA A 67 8.10 3.11 12.82
N SER A 68 7.01 2.76 13.52
CA SER A 68 7.06 1.91 14.71
C SER A 68 7.09 0.42 14.38
N MET A 69 8.23 -0.20 14.66
CA MET A 69 8.43 -1.65 14.58
C MET A 69 7.92 -2.42 15.82
N ASN A 70 7.28 -1.73 16.78
CA ASN A 70 6.81 -2.35 18.01
C ASN A 70 5.53 -3.17 17.83
N ARG A 71 4.72 -2.85 16.80
CA ARG A 71 3.43 -3.50 16.54
C ARG A 71 3.17 -3.64 15.06
N ALA A 72 2.71 -4.82 14.66
CA ALA A 72 2.23 -5.05 13.30
C ALA A 72 0.91 -4.31 13.05
N LEU A 73 0.86 -3.46 12.03
CA LEU A 73 -0.39 -2.84 11.56
C LEU A 73 -1.17 -3.74 10.60
N LEU A 74 -0.51 -4.70 9.96
CA LEU A 74 -1.10 -5.65 9.02
C LEU A 74 -0.83 -7.09 9.44
N GLY A 75 -1.83 -7.93 9.24
CA GLY A 75 -1.76 -9.38 9.40
C GLY A 75 -2.59 -10.06 8.32
N ASP A 76 -2.62 -11.39 8.34
CA ASP A 76 -3.32 -12.24 7.36
C ASP A 76 -4.80 -11.88 7.19
N LEU A 77 -5.56 -11.73 8.27
CA LEU A 77 -6.99 -11.39 8.22
C LEU A 77 -7.25 -10.01 7.60
N ILE A 78 -6.36 -9.05 7.86
CA ILE A 78 -6.47 -7.69 7.32
C ILE A 78 -6.13 -7.70 5.83
N ALA A 79 -5.09 -8.44 5.45
CA ALA A 79 -4.72 -8.64 4.05
C ALA A 79 -5.83 -9.37 3.28
N LEU A 80 -6.47 -10.38 3.87
CA LEU A 80 -7.60 -11.08 3.27
C LEU A 80 -8.78 -10.13 3.02
N SER A 81 -9.14 -9.29 4.00
CA SER A 81 -10.18 -8.26 3.82
C SER A 81 -9.89 -7.34 2.63
N ALA A 82 -8.62 -6.95 2.45
CA ALA A 82 -8.22 -6.11 1.31
C ALA A 82 -8.48 -6.81 -0.02
N VAL A 83 -8.12 -8.10 -0.12
CA VAL A 83 -8.35 -8.93 -1.32
C VAL A 83 -9.86 -9.08 -1.59
N GLU A 84 -10.65 -9.38 -0.56
CA GLU A 84 -12.10 -9.57 -0.68
C GLU A 84 -12.82 -8.29 -1.14
N ASN A 85 -12.30 -7.11 -0.76
CA ASN A 85 -12.85 -5.82 -1.15
C ASN A 85 -12.15 -5.18 -2.37
N GLY A 86 -11.34 -5.95 -3.10
CA GLY A 86 -10.80 -5.55 -4.40
C GLY A 86 -9.64 -4.55 -4.37
N TRP A 87 -8.98 -4.35 -3.22
CA TRP A 87 -7.82 -3.45 -3.12
C TRP A 87 -6.66 -3.95 -4.00
N GLU A 88 -6.00 -3.01 -4.69
CA GLU A 88 -4.90 -3.34 -5.61
C GLU A 88 -3.60 -3.66 -4.86
N GLY A 89 -3.42 -3.06 -3.68
CA GLY A 89 -2.27 -3.28 -2.81
C GLY A 89 -2.29 -2.41 -1.56
N ILE A 90 -1.37 -2.71 -0.64
CA ILE A 90 -1.13 -1.94 0.58
C ILE A 90 0.37 -1.66 0.69
N VAL A 91 0.72 -0.42 1.01
CA VAL A 91 2.06 0.02 1.39
C VAL A 91 2.00 0.48 2.85
N SER A 92 2.93 0.02 3.68
CA SER A 92 2.94 0.33 5.12
C SER A 92 4.31 0.86 5.52
N GLU A 93 4.32 2.02 6.19
CA GLU A 93 5.49 2.60 6.84
C GLU A 93 5.36 2.40 8.35
N THR A 94 5.73 1.20 8.77
CA THR A 94 5.85 0.74 10.17
C THR A 94 7.28 0.40 10.46
#